data_AF-A0A3M1B0E9-F1
#
_entry.id   AF-A0A3M1B0E9-F1
#
_cell.length_a   1.000
_cell.length_b   1.000
_cell.length_c   1.000
_cell.angle_alpha   90.00
_cell.angle_beta   90.00
_cell.angle_gamma   90.00
#
_symmetry.space_group_name_H-M   'P 1'
#
loop_
_entity.id
_entity.type
_entity.pdbx_description
1 polymer ?
#
loop_
_entity_poly.entity_id
_entity_poly.type
_entity_poly.pdbx_seq_one_letter_code
_entity_poly.pdbx_strand_id
1 'polypeptide(L)'
;MLKRAMKGKIDMVGPAWEVQKELASMPSFEQPEGAYGQEHKALKDFKKIILMTAGAAVKMQMDGQLDIKNEQEVVMNVADMMIDTYVAESILLRVERLAGMSDKKHEQEVYDAMLRVYFHDAQARIEKAAKDALASFAEGDLLKTFLMGVKRYTKYPPVNVKNARRLIAKQIIEANDYCF
;
A
#
# COMPACT_ATOMS: atom_id res chain seq x y z
N MET A 1 -4.01 -13.69 -8.56
CA MET A 1 -5.18 -12.77 -8.59
C MET A 1 -5.60 -12.42 -10.01
N LEU A 2 -4.71 -11.86 -10.85
CA LEU A 2 -4.98 -11.46 -12.25
C LEU A 2 -5.63 -12.56 -13.10
N LYS A 3 -5.10 -13.80 -13.08
CA LYS A 3 -5.70 -14.95 -13.78
C LYS A 3 -7.13 -15.29 -13.31
N ARG A 4 -7.49 -15.00 -12.05
CA ARG A 4 -8.86 -15.17 -11.54
C ARG A 4 -9.76 -14.02 -12.00
N ALA A 5 -9.23 -12.80 -12.06
CA ALA A 5 -9.91 -11.63 -12.59
C ALA A 5 -10.25 -11.77 -14.08
N MET A 6 -9.28 -12.21 -14.89
CA MET A 6 -9.48 -12.52 -16.31
C MET A 6 -10.49 -13.65 -16.55
N LYS A 7 -10.72 -14.51 -15.55
CA LYS A 7 -11.73 -15.58 -15.60
C LYS A 7 -13.08 -15.13 -14.99
N GLY A 8 -13.26 -13.85 -14.72
CA GLY A 8 -14.49 -13.29 -14.13
C GLY A 8 -14.78 -13.75 -12.69
N LYS A 9 -13.82 -14.39 -12.01
CA LYS A 9 -14.00 -14.88 -10.63
C LYS A 9 -13.79 -13.80 -9.57
N ILE A 10 -13.17 -12.68 -9.95
CA ILE A 10 -12.93 -11.50 -9.12
C ILE A 10 -13.15 -10.29 -10.03
N ASP A 11 -14.08 -9.40 -9.69
CA ASP A 11 -14.22 -8.14 -10.39
C ASP A 11 -13.09 -7.19 -9.99
N MET A 12 -12.14 -6.99 -10.90
CA MET A 12 -11.05 -6.02 -10.74
C MET A 12 -11.30 -4.74 -11.53
N VAL A 13 -12.14 -4.79 -12.57
CA VAL A 13 -12.34 -3.67 -13.50
C VAL A 13 -13.31 -2.67 -12.89
N GLY A 14 -14.40 -3.13 -12.28
CA GLY A 14 -15.36 -2.25 -11.59
C GLY A 14 -14.70 -1.41 -10.49
N PRO A 15 -14.05 -2.03 -9.49
CA PRO A 15 -13.34 -1.29 -8.44
C PRO A 15 -12.24 -0.36 -8.97
N ALA A 16 -11.49 -0.77 -10.01
CA ALA A 16 -10.50 0.10 -10.63
C ALA A 16 -11.12 1.32 -11.30
N TRP A 17 -12.29 1.17 -11.93
CA TRP A 17 -13.04 2.26 -12.54
C TRP A 17 -13.56 3.25 -11.49
N GLU A 18 -14.04 2.75 -10.34
CA GLU A 18 -14.45 3.63 -9.23
C GLU A 18 -13.26 4.43 -8.68
N VAL A 19 -12.08 3.83 -8.58
CA VAL A 19 -10.85 4.57 -8.22
C VAL A 19 -10.53 5.66 -9.26
N GLN A 20 -10.69 5.38 -10.55
CA GLN A 20 -10.50 6.39 -11.60
C GLN A 20 -11.50 7.54 -11.51
N LYS A 21 -12.78 7.26 -11.20
CA LYS A 21 -13.79 8.32 -10.96
C LYS A 21 -13.41 9.17 -9.76
N GLU A 22 -12.92 8.56 -8.68
CA GLU A 22 -12.47 9.28 -7.50
C GLU A 22 -11.24 10.16 -7.79
N LEU A 23 -10.38 9.77 -8.73
CA LEU A 23 -9.27 10.61 -9.18
C LEU A 23 -9.71 11.86 -9.92
N ALA A 24 -10.82 11.77 -10.65
CA ALA A 24 -11.41 12.91 -11.34
C ALA A 24 -12.11 13.89 -10.38
N SER A 25 -12.43 13.47 -9.15
CA SER A 25 -13.01 14.34 -8.13
C SER A 25 -11.94 15.04 -7.28
N MET A 26 -12.33 16.18 -6.70
CA MET A 26 -11.51 16.90 -5.73
C MET A 26 -11.06 15.97 -4.59
N PRO A 27 -9.77 15.97 -4.20
CA PRO A 27 -9.32 15.22 -3.04
C PRO A 27 -10.09 15.63 -1.79
N SER A 28 -10.54 14.64 -1.01
CA SER A 28 -11.03 14.92 0.35
C SER A 28 -9.86 15.40 1.22
N PHE A 29 -10.09 16.47 1.96
CA PHE A 29 -9.16 17.02 2.96
C PHE A 29 -9.51 16.59 4.39
N GLU A 30 -10.44 15.65 4.54
CA GLU A 30 -10.79 15.11 5.86
C GLU A 30 -9.55 14.50 6.51
N GLN A 31 -9.27 14.98 7.73
CA GLN A 31 -8.22 14.41 8.54
C GLN A 31 -8.73 13.11 9.15
N PRO A 32 -7.97 12.00 9.03
CA PRO A 32 -8.34 10.77 9.69
C PRO A 32 -8.48 10.97 11.20
N GLU A 33 -9.63 10.56 11.74
CA GLU A 33 -9.92 10.60 13.17
C GLU A 33 -9.58 9.27 13.85
N GLY A 34 -9.41 9.32 15.17
CA GLY A 34 -9.20 8.14 16.01
C GLY A 34 -7.76 7.62 16.05
N ALA A 35 -7.54 6.64 16.92
CA ALA A 35 -6.27 5.92 16.98
C ALA A 35 -6.03 5.21 15.64
N TYR A 36 -4.80 5.34 15.13
CA TYR A 36 -4.37 4.74 13.86
C TYR A 36 -5.15 5.20 12.60
N GLY A 37 -5.86 6.33 12.66
CA GLY A 37 -6.64 6.84 11.51
C GLY A 37 -5.78 7.06 10.26
N GLN A 38 -4.54 7.55 10.43
CA GLN A 38 -3.61 7.78 9.31
C GLN A 38 -3.21 6.47 8.64
N GLU A 39 -2.97 5.42 9.43
CA GLU A 39 -2.63 4.09 8.95
C GLU A 39 -3.82 3.43 8.24
N HIS A 40 -5.03 3.55 8.79
CA HIS A 40 -6.25 3.07 8.11
C HIS A 40 -6.48 3.76 6.77
N LYS A 41 -6.28 5.08 6.72
CA LYS A 41 -6.36 5.83 5.47
C LYS A 41 -5.29 5.38 4.48
N ALA A 42 -4.03 5.31 4.90
CA ALA A 42 -2.93 4.89 4.04
C ALA A 42 -3.14 3.46 3.50
N LEU A 43 -3.64 2.54 4.33
CA LEU A 43 -3.96 1.18 3.91
C LEU A 43 -5.06 1.14 2.83
N LYS A 44 -6.12 1.95 2.98
CA LYS A 44 -7.15 2.09 1.95
C LYS A 44 -6.55 2.63 0.66
N ASP A 45 -5.68 3.62 0.75
CA ASP A 45 -5.05 4.23 -0.41
C ASP A 45 -4.07 3.28 -1.12
N PHE A 46 -3.29 2.47 -0.39
CA PHE A 46 -2.43 1.42 -0.98
C PHE A 46 -3.25 0.43 -1.81
N LYS A 47 -4.41 0.00 -1.30
CA LYS A 47 -5.35 -0.87 -2.02
C LYS A 47 -5.88 -0.19 -3.29
N LYS A 48 -6.17 1.11 -3.25
CA LYS A 48 -6.60 1.87 -4.44
C LYS A 48 -5.53 1.91 -5.52
N ILE A 49 -4.25 2.09 -5.16
CA ILE A 49 -3.15 2.08 -6.14
C ILE A 49 -3.03 0.70 -6.79
N ILE A 50 -3.09 -0.38 -6.00
CA ILE A 50 -3.07 -1.75 -6.55
C ILE A 50 -4.21 -1.94 -7.55
N LEU A 51 -5.44 -1.55 -7.17
CA LEU A 51 -6.61 -1.68 -8.05
C LEU A 51 -6.46 -0.85 -9.33
N MET A 52 -5.96 0.39 -9.22
CA MET A 52 -5.70 1.25 -10.37
C MET A 52 -4.67 0.62 -11.31
N THR A 53 -3.51 0.20 -10.81
CA THR A 53 -2.42 -0.38 -11.62
C THR A 53 -2.83 -1.72 -12.23
N ALA A 54 -3.32 -2.65 -11.41
CA ALA A 54 -3.73 -3.98 -11.87
C ALA A 54 -4.96 -3.93 -12.77
N GLY A 55 -5.94 -3.08 -12.44
CA GLY A 55 -7.15 -2.91 -13.24
C GLY A 55 -6.89 -2.27 -14.59
N ALA A 56 -6.00 -1.28 -14.66
CA ALA A 56 -5.56 -0.69 -15.93
C ALA A 56 -4.86 -1.73 -16.83
N ALA A 57 -3.92 -2.51 -16.27
CA ALA A 57 -3.27 -3.58 -17.01
C ALA A 57 -4.29 -4.60 -17.53
N VAL A 58 -5.21 -5.10 -16.67
CA VAL A 58 -6.27 -6.05 -17.07
C VAL A 58 -7.19 -5.48 -18.14
N LYS A 59 -7.55 -4.19 -18.05
CA LYS A 59 -8.35 -3.53 -19.08
C LYS A 59 -7.61 -3.52 -20.43
N MET A 60 -6.35 -3.10 -20.45
CA MET A 60 -5.56 -3.10 -21.69
C MET A 60 -5.38 -4.50 -22.27
N GLN A 61 -5.29 -5.52 -21.43
CA GLN A 61 -5.30 -6.92 -21.87
C GLN A 61 -6.63 -7.35 -22.49
N MET A 62 -7.76 -6.91 -21.93
CA MET A 62 -9.08 -7.16 -22.50
C MET A 62 -9.28 -6.42 -23.83
N ASP A 63 -8.71 -5.23 -23.96
CA ASP A 63 -8.72 -4.40 -25.17
C ASP A 63 -7.69 -4.87 -26.22
N GLY A 64 -6.91 -5.91 -25.92
CA GLY A 64 -5.90 -6.49 -26.83
C GLY A 64 -4.61 -5.68 -27.00
N GLN A 65 -4.37 -4.70 -26.12
CA GLN A 65 -3.24 -3.78 -26.16
C GLN A 65 -2.04 -4.24 -25.31
N LEU A 66 -2.24 -5.22 -24.43
CA LEU A 66 -1.23 -5.74 -23.51
C LEU A 66 -1.34 -7.26 -23.40
N ASP A 67 -0.23 -7.98 -23.32
CA ASP A 67 -0.21 -9.41 -22.97
C ASP A 67 0.43 -9.63 -21.60
N ILE A 68 -0.35 -9.44 -20.54
CA ILE A 68 0.06 -9.54 -19.13
C ILE A 68 0.75 -10.88 -18.82
N LYS A 69 0.46 -11.96 -19.57
CA LYS A 69 1.11 -13.25 -19.33
C LYS A 69 2.60 -13.21 -19.65
N ASN A 70 3.00 -12.36 -20.59
CA ASN A 70 4.38 -12.17 -21.00
C ASN A 70 5.05 -10.95 -20.32
N GLU A 71 4.26 -10.03 -19.78
CA GLU A 71 4.74 -8.86 -19.00
C GLU A 71 4.98 -9.21 -17.52
N GLN A 72 5.99 -10.04 -17.24
CA GLN A 72 6.26 -10.51 -15.87
C GLN A 72 6.65 -9.38 -14.92
N GLU A 73 7.33 -8.35 -15.43
CA GLU A 73 7.79 -7.17 -14.69
C GLU A 73 6.60 -6.38 -14.13
N VAL A 74 5.53 -6.22 -14.93
CA VAL A 74 4.27 -5.60 -14.48
C VAL A 74 3.63 -6.44 -13.38
N VAL A 75 3.59 -7.75 -13.58
CA VAL A 75 3.00 -8.69 -12.60
C VAL A 75 3.79 -8.69 -11.29
N MET A 76 5.12 -8.64 -11.36
CA MET A 76 6.00 -8.58 -10.19
C MET A 76 5.79 -7.27 -9.42
N ASN A 77 5.75 -6.13 -10.08
CA ASN A 77 5.49 -4.84 -9.42
C ASN A 77 4.13 -4.84 -8.70
N VAL A 78 3.08 -5.37 -9.34
CA VAL A 78 1.76 -5.50 -8.69
C VAL A 78 1.84 -6.45 -7.50
N ALA A 79 2.57 -7.57 -7.61
CA ALA A 79 2.75 -8.51 -6.52
C ALA A 79 3.49 -7.88 -5.33
N ASP A 80 4.55 -7.12 -5.56
CA ASP A 80 5.30 -6.42 -4.52
C ASP A 80 4.41 -5.42 -3.77
N MET A 81 3.61 -4.64 -4.51
CA MET A 81 2.64 -3.72 -3.89
C MET A 81 1.63 -4.47 -3.00
N MET A 82 1.13 -5.62 -3.47
CA MET A 82 0.20 -6.45 -2.70
C MET A 82 0.84 -7.02 -1.44
N ILE A 83 2.10 -7.47 -1.52
CA ILE A 83 2.85 -7.99 -0.37
C ILE A 83 3.03 -6.88 0.67
N ASP A 84 3.50 -5.71 0.26
CA ASP A 84 3.70 -4.57 1.16
C ASP A 84 2.38 -4.17 1.85
N THR A 85 1.28 -4.14 1.10
CA THR A 85 -0.05 -3.81 1.62
C THR A 85 -0.57 -4.87 2.59
N TYR A 86 -0.36 -6.15 2.30
CA TYR A 86 -0.78 -7.25 3.17
C TYR A 86 -0.04 -7.23 4.52
N VAL A 87 1.27 -6.99 4.48
CA VAL A 87 2.07 -6.88 5.70
C VAL A 87 1.70 -5.60 6.48
N ALA A 88 1.44 -4.48 5.79
CA ALA A 88 0.96 -3.25 6.44
C ALA A 88 -0.35 -3.48 7.20
N GLU A 89 -1.33 -4.14 6.57
CA GLU A 89 -2.59 -4.51 7.21
C GLU A 89 -2.37 -5.45 8.40
N SER A 90 -1.52 -6.46 8.24
CA SER A 90 -1.22 -7.43 9.29
C SER A 90 -0.59 -6.78 10.52
N ILE A 91 0.36 -5.86 10.31
CA ILE A 91 1.01 -5.12 11.41
C ILE A 91 0.01 -4.17 12.06
N LEU A 92 -0.80 -3.45 11.29
CA LEU A 92 -1.83 -2.55 11.82
C LEU A 92 -2.78 -3.29 12.77
N LEU A 93 -3.39 -4.38 12.29
CA LEU A 93 -4.33 -5.18 13.09
C LEU A 93 -3.65 -5.77 14.34
N ARG A 94 -2.38 -6.18 14.23
CA ARG A 94 -1.60 -6.70 15.36
C ARG A 94 -1.35 -5.62 16.42
N VAL A 95 -0.96 -4.42 16.00
CA VAL A 95 -0.65 -3.30 16.91
C VAL A 95 -1.92 -2.76 17.57
N GLU A 96 -3.03 -2.66 16.84
CA GLU A 96 -4.33 -2.31 17.41
C GLU A 96 -4.79 -3.29 18.48
N ARG A 97 -4.61 -4.59 18.22
CA ARG A 97 -4.91 -5.62 19.21
C ARG A 97 -4.04 -5.47 20.46
N LEU A 98 -2.74 -5.21 20.31
CA LEU A 98 -1.82 -4.99 21.42
C LEU A 98 -2.16 -3.71 22.21
N ALA A 99 -2.70 -2.67 21.55
CA ALA A 99 -3.16 -1.46 22.22
C ALA A 99 -4.26 -1.74 23.25
N GLY A 100 -5.13 -2.71 22.97
CA GLY A 100 -6.18 -3.17 23.88
C GLY A 100 -5.75 -4.18 24.94
N MET A 101 -4.50 -4.63 24.96
CA MET A 101 -3.99 -5.62 25.93
C MET A 101 -3.29 -4.92 27.10
N SER A 102 -3.60 -5.37 28.32
CA SER A 102 -2.97 -4.89 29.56
C SER A 102 -1.67 -5.63 29.91
N ASP A 103 -1.46 -6.82 29.36
CA ASP A 103 -0.36 -7.75 29.66
C ASP A 103 0.69 -7.85 28.53
N LYS A 104 0.81 -6.79 27.72
CA LYS A 104 1.82 -6.74 26.65
C LYS A 104 3.24 -6.63 27.20
N LYS A 105 4.18 -7.26 26.49
CA LYS A 105 5.59 -7.39 26.91
C LYS A 105 6.35 -6.07 26.89
N HIS A 106 6.02 -5.20 25.94
CA HIS A 106 6.66 -3.89 25.77
C HIS A 106 5.61 -2.77 25.81
N GLU A 107 6.08 -1.57 26.10
CA GLU A 107 5.24 -0.37 26.03
C GLU A 107 4.67 -0.16 24.62
N GLN A 108 3.45 0.38 24.56
CA GLN A 108 2.73 0.55 23.29
C GLN A 108 3.52 1.36 22.25
N GLU A 109 4.29 2.35 22.72
CA GLU A 109 5.10 3.22 21.86
C GLU A 109 6.10 2.43 21.00
N VAL A 110 6.60 1.29 21.48
CA VAL A 110 7.53 0.45 20.70
C VAL A 110 6.82 -0.21 19.53
N TYR A 111 5.62 -0.74 19.75
CA TYR A 111 4.79 -1.33 18.69
C TYR A 111 4.31 -0.28 17.69
N ASP A 112 3.92 0.91 18.17
CA ASP A 112 3.56 2.03 17.31
C ASP A 112 4.75 2.50 16.46
N ALA A 113 5.97 2.48 17.01
CA ALA A 113 7.18 2.79 16.27
C ALA A 113 7.42 1.78 15.12
N MET A 114 7.18 0.49 15.34
CA MET A 114 7.29 -0.53 14.28
C MET A 114 6.29 -0.29 13.17
N LEU A 115 5.03 -0.05 13.53
CA LEU A 115 3.95 0.23 12.59
C LEU A 115 4.30 1.43 11.71
N ARG A 116 4.68 2.54 12.33
CA ARG A 116 5.00 3.80 11.63
C ARG A 116 6.21 3.67 10.71
N VAL A 117 7.27 2.98 11.17
CA VAL A 117 8.43 2.70 10.32
C VAL A 117 8.03 1.85 9.12
N TYR A 118 7.22 0.80 9.34
CA TYR A 118 6.79 -0.06 8.26
C TYR A 118 5.94 0.70 7.22
N PHE A 119 4.93 1.45 7.65
CA PHE A 119 4.08 2.24 6.75
C PHE A 119 4.87 3.28 5.96
N HIS A 120 5.83 3.95 6.61
CA HIS A 120 6.71 4.90 5.95
C HIS A 120 7.54 4.26 4.82
N ASP A 121 8.17 3.12 5.10
CA ASP A 121 9.00 2.42 4.12
C ASP A 121 8.15 1.75 3.02
N ALA A 122 7.01 1.14 3.40
CA ALA A 122 6.10 0.47 2.48
C ALA A 122 5.47 1.43 1.48
N GLN A 123 5.10 2.64 1.91
CA GLN A 123 4.63 3.68 0.99
C GLN A 123 5.63 3.94 -0.13
N ALA A 124 6.92 4.12 0.21
CA ALA A 124 7.94 4.44 -0.77
C ALA A 124 8.15 3.29 -1.78
N ARG A 125 8.10 2.03 -1.31
CA ARG A 125 8.18 0.85 -2.17
C ARG A 125 6.96 0.72 -3.09
N ILE A 126 5.75 0.88 -2.54
CA ILE A 126 4.49 0.85 -3.30
C ILE A 126 4.49 1.95 -4.36
N GLU A 127 4.92 3.16 -4.02
CA GLU A 127 5.01 4.28 -4.97
C GLU A 127 5.93 3.96 -6.13
N LYS A 128 7.13 3.42 -5.85
CA LYS A 128 8.10 3.03 -6.87
C LYS A 128 7.52 1.94 -7.78
N ALA A 129 7.05 0.83 -7.20
CA ALA A 129 6.51 -0.30 -7.97
C ALA A 129 5.31 0.11 -8.83
N ALA A 130 4.43 0.97 -8.32
CA ALA A 130 3.31 1.49 -9.10
C ALA A 130 3.77 2.33 -10.29
N LYS A 131 4.74 3.24 -10.10
CA LYS A 131 5.28 4.07 -11.19
C LYS A 131 5.97 3.22 -12.24
N ASP A 132 6.78 2.26 -11.82
CA ASP A 132 7.51 1.36 -12.73
C ASP A 132 6.53 0.53 -13.57
N ALA A 133 5.47 -0.01 -12.97
CA ALA A 133 4.44 -0.76 -13.69
C ALA A 133 3.62 0.13 -14.64
N LEU A 134 3.14 1.29 -14.18
CA LEU A 134 2.28 2.15 -15.00
C LEU A 134 3.05 2.73 -16.19
N ALA A 135 4.31 3.11 -16.01
CA ALA A 135 5.15 3.65 -17.06
C ALA A 135 5.58 2.60 -18.10
N SER A 136 5.40 1.30 -17.83
CA SER A 136 5.74 0.25 -18.78
C SER A 136 4.63 -0.06 -19.79
N PHE A 137 3.38 0.39 -19.55
CA PHE A 137 2.25 0.12 -20.44
C PHE A 137 1.36 1.33 -20.75
N ALA A 138 1.49 2.44 -20.02
CA ALA A 138 0.73 3.66 -20.29
C ALA A 138 1.65 4.81 -20.72
N GLU A 139 1.16 5.65 -21.62
CA GLU A 139 1.89 6.80 -22.16
C GLU A 139 1.04 8.08 -22.18
N GLY A 140 1.67 9.21 -22.50
CA GLY A 140 1.00 10.48 -22.72
C GLY A 140 0.13 10.94 -21.55
N ASP A 141 -1.08 11.42 -21.85
CA ASP A 141 -1.99 11.96 -20.84
C ASP A 141 -2.60 10.87 -19.94
N LEU A 142 -2.67 9.63 -20.43
CA LEU A 142 -3.10 8.49 -19.63
C LEU A 142 -2.09 8.23 -18.49
N LEU A 143 -0.80 8.18 -18.82
CA LEU A 143 0.24 8.00 -17.81
C LEU A 143 0.25 9.15 -16.80
N LYS A 144 0.14 10.40 -17.25
CA LYS A 144 0.08 11.56 -16.35
C LYS A 144 -1.05 11.43 -15.33
N THR A 145 -2.24 11.00 -15.78
CA THR A 145 -3.39 10.75 -14.91
C THR A 145 -3.08 9.70 -13.85
N PHE A 146 -2.48 8.58 -14.25
CA PHE A 146 -2.09 7.53 -13.31
C PHE A 146 -1.04 7.99 -12.30
N LEU A 147 -0.02 8.74 -12.74
CA LEU A 147 1.03 9.26 -11.86
C LEU A 147 0.48 10.28 -10.84
N MET A 148 -0.53 11.07 -11.21
CA MET A 148 -1.27 11.91 -10.26
C MET A 148 -1.98 11.06 -9.21
N GLY A 149 -2.59 9.95 -9.63
CA GLY A 149 -3.24 9.03 -8.71
C GLY A 149 -2.28 8.35 -7.74
N VAL A 150 -1.12 7.91 -8.22
CA VAL A 150 -0.04 7.41 -7.35
C VAL A 150 0.30 8.46 -6.30
N LYS A 151 0.62 9.69 -6.71
CA LYS A 151 0.97 10.78 -5.78
C LYS A 151 -0.13 11.12 -4.78
N ARG A 152 -1.41 10.96 -5.15
CA ARG A 152 -2.56 11.20 -4.25
C ARG A 152 -2.67 10.12 -3.19
N TYR A 153 -2.48 8.87 -3.58
CA TYR A 153 -2.71 7.69 -2.74
C TYR A 153 -1.45 7.18 -2.02
N THR A 154 -0.26 7.72 -2.30
CA THR A 154 0.98 7.44 -1.55
C THR A 154 1.28 8.54 -0.52
N LYS A 155 0.27 8.92 0.29
CA LYS A 155 0.43 9.94 1.34
C LYS A 155 0.18 9.40 2.74
N TYR A 156 1.27 9.24 3.45
CA TYR A 156 1.39 8.88 4.86
C TYR A 156 2.35 9.88 5.52
N PRO A 157 2.10 10.30 6.78
CA PRO A 157 2.92 11.29 7.46
C PRO A 157 4.41 10.91 7.49
N PRO A 158 5.33 11.89 7.36
CA PRO A 158 6.75 11.61 7.49
C PRO A 158 7.08 11.12 8.89
N VAL A 159 7.87 10.06 8.98
CA VAL A 159 8.29 9.43 10.25
C VAL A 159 9.79 9.64 10.43
N ASN A 160 10.21 10.06 11.63
CA ASN A 160 11.62 10.05 11.99
C ASN A 160 12.08 8.60 12.25
N VAL A 161 12.34 7.87 11.16
CA VAL A 161 12.68 6.45 11.21
C VAL A 161 13.95 6.16 12.01
N LYS A 162 14.88 7.13 12.12
CA LYS A 162 16.08 6.98 12.95
C LYS A 162 15.71 6.82 14.43
N ASN A 163 14.87 7.70 14.97
CA ASN A 163 14.49 7.63 16.38
C ASN A 163 13.61 6.40 16.64
N ALA A 164 12.64 6.12 15.77
CA ALA A 164 11.76 4.96 15.90
C ALA A 164 12.55 3.63 15.85
N ARG A 165 13.49 3.47 14.91
CA ARG A 165 14.35 2.28 14.84
C ARG A 165 15.27 2.15 16.06
N ARG A 166 15.78 3.26 16.63
CA ARG A 166 16.57 3.23 17.88
C ARG A 166 15.73 2.79 19.08
N LEU A 167 14.48 3.23 19.17
CA LEU A 167 13.55 2.79 20.21
C LEU A 167 13.30 1.28 20.14
N ILE A 168 13.06 0.75 18.93
CA ILE A 168 12.89 -0.69 18.69
C ILE A 168 14.17 -1.45 19.01
N ALA A 169 15.32 -0.97 18.52
CA ALA A 169 16.61 -1.64 18.69
C ALA A 169 17.01 -1.75 20.17
N LYS A 170 16.66 -0.76 21.01
CA LYS A 170 16.92 -0.81 22.44
C LYS A 170 16.35 -2.08 23.08
N GLN A 171 15.11 -2.45 22.77
CA GLN A 171 14.47 -3.66 23.31
C GLN A 171 15.15 -4.94 22.84
N ILE A 172 15.56 -5.00 21.57
CA ILE A 172 16.27 -6.16 21.00
C ILE A 172 17.65 -6.32 21.64
N ILE A 173 18.38 -5.21 21.84
CA ILE A 173 19.72 -5.21 22.44
C ILE A 173 19.65 -5.66 23.91
N GLU A 174 18.69 -5.13 24.68
CA GLU A 174 18.50 -5.50 26.08
C GLU A 174 18.10 -6.98 26.25
N ALA A 175 17.30 -7.52 25.33
CA ALA A 175 16.91 -8.92 25.32
C ALA A 175 17.98 -9.88 24.75
N ASN A 176 18.88 -9.36 23.90
CA ASN A 176 19.82 -10.13 23.08
C ASN A 176 19.14 -11.24 22.24
N ASP A 177 17.88 -11.03 21.85
CA ASP A 177 17.06 -11.94 21.05
C ASP A 177 15.90 -11.16 20.39
N TYR A 178 15.19 -11.79 19.46
CA TYR A 178 13.92 -11.27 18.97
C TYR A 178 12.86 -11.35 20.07
N CYS A 179 12.45 -10.20 20.58
CA CYS A 179 11.69 -10.11 21.82
C CYS A 179 10.23 -9.67 21.66
N PHE A 180 9.66 -9.71 20.45
CA PHE A 180 8.33 -9.16 20.13
C PHE A 180 7.27 -10.21 19.80
#